data_AF-A0A497L4Y2-F1
#
_entry.id   AF-A0A497L4Y2-F1
#
_cell.length_a   1.000
_cell.length_b   1.000
_cell.length_c   1.000
_cell.angle_alpha   90.00
_cell.angle_beta   90.00
_cell.angle_gamma   90.00
#
_symmetry.space_group_name_H-M   'P 1'
#
loop_
_entity.id
_entity.type
_entity.pdbx_description
1 polymer ?
#
loop_
_entity_poly.entity_id
_entity_poly.type
_entity_poly.pdbx_seq_one_letter_code
_entity_poly.pdbx_strand_id
1 'polypeptide(L)'
;ANTLKKPEEFIEPLKAFIANLHLHNNNGKEDSHLSLRKGNINFQEIFERLGDSITNTPLTVECHSFKGLEESVALLREKLS
;
A
#
# COMPACT_ATOMS: atom_id res chain seq x y z
N ALA A 1 8.54 3.93 0.81
CA ALA A 1 9.37 4.89 0.04
C ALA A 1 9.59 4.43 -1.42
N ASN A 2 9.49 5.33 -2.40
CA ASN A 2 9.82 5.03 -3.80
C ASN A 2 11.22 5.56 -4.12
N THR A 3 12.21 4.67 -4.28
CA THR A 3 13.62 5.07 -4.48
C THR A 3 14.14 4.82 -5.89
N LEU A 4 13.50 3.93 -6.67
CA LEU A 4 13.99 3.51 -7.99
C LEU A 4 12.86 3.33 -9.02
N LYS A 5 11.81 2.60 -8.65
CA LYS A 5 10.66 2.24 -9.51
C LYS A 5 9.37 2.35 -8.73
N LYS A 6 8.22 2.21 -9.41
CA LYS A 6 6.95 2.18 -8.70
C LYS A 6 6.76 0.85 -7.96
N PRO A 7 6.16 0.83 -6.75
CA PRO A 7 5.98 -0.40 -5.96
C PRO A 7 5.27 -1.53 -6.70
N GLU A 8 4.32 -1.20 -7.59
CA GLU A 8 3.54 -2.15 -8.37
C GLU A 8 4.42 -3.06 -9.23
N GLU A 9 5.58 -2.56 -9.69
CA GLU A 9 6.53 -3.32 -10.50
C GLU A 9 7.26 -4.43 -9.73
N PHE A 10 7.34 -4.31 -8.41
CA PHE A 10 8.05 -5.28 -7.56
C PHE A 10 7.17 -6.46 -7.14
N ILE A 11 5.85 -6.38 -7.35
CA ILE A 11 4.92 -7.41 -6.87
C ILE A 11 5.18 -8.74 -7.57
N GLU A 12 5.22 -8.79 -8.90
CA GLU A 12 5.38 -10.05 -9.61
C GLU A 12 6.64 -10.86 -9.22
N PRO A 13 7.84 -10.27 -9.17
CA PRO A 13 9.03 -11.03 -8.77
C PRO A 13 9.07 -11.38 -7.27
N LEU A 14 8.35 -10.64 -6.42
CA LEU A 14 8.49 -10.78 -4.96
C LEU A 14 7.27 -11.39 -4.26
N LYS A 15 6.10 -11.48 -4.90
CA LYS A 15 4.82 -11.85 -4.24
C LYS A 15 4.88 -13.12 -3.42
N ALA A 16 5.62 -14.13 -3.88
CA ALA A 16 5.78 -15.40 -3.18
C ALA A 16 6.63 -15.31 -1.90
N PHE A 17 7.35 -14.19 -1.71
CA PHE A 17 8.28 -13.95 -0.60
C PHE A 17 7.84 -12.81 0.32
N ILE A 18 6.71 -12.15 0.03
CA ILE A 18 6.19 -11.06 0.86
C ILE A 18 5.65 -11.67 2.16
N ALA A 19 6.32 -11.35 3.28
CA ALA A 19 5.91 -11.80 4.61
C ALA A 19 5.09 -10.76 5.39
N ASN A 20 5.19 -9.48 5.01
CA ASN A 20 4.51 -8.37 5.65
C ASN A 20 4.48 -7.17 4.69
N LEU A 21 3.44 -6.34 4.79
CA LEU A 21 3.31 -5.11 3.99
C LEU A 21 3.09 -3.89 4.89
N HIS A 22 3.95 -2.90 4.72
CA HIS A 22 3.80 -1.57 5.31
C HIS A 22 3.20 -0.65 4.25
N LEU A 23 2.05 -0.07 4.55
CA LEU A 23 1.21 0.64 3.61
C LEU A 23 1.19 2.12 3.97
N HIS A 24 1.75 2.93 3.09
CA HIS A 24 1.67 4.38 3.12
C HIS A 24 1.73 4.91 1.69
N ASN A 25 1.20 6.11 1.45
CA ASN A 25 1.31 6.75 0.14
C ASN A 25 2.27 7.96 0.20
N ASN A 26 2.74 8.40 -0.96
CA ASN A 26 3.58 9.57 -1.13
C ASN A 26 3.43 10.16 -2.54
N ASN A 27 3.98 11.35 -2.75
CA ASN A 27 3.94 12.07 -4.03
C ASN A 27 5.17 11.79 -4.93
N GLY A 28 6.01 10.82 -4.56
CA GLY A 28 7.25 10.49 -5.26
C GLY A 28 8.43 11.43 -5.02
N LYS A 29 8.31 12.43 -4.13
CA LYS A 29 9.40 13.37 -3.80
C LYS A 29 10.04 13.11 -2.44
N GLU A 30 9.23 12.67 -1.49
CA GLU A 30 9.66 12.45 -0.10
C GLU A 30 8.81 11.34 0.53
N ASP A 31 9.23 10.87 1.70
CA ASP A 31 8.51 9.85 2.46
C ASP A 31 7.39 10.48 3.32
N SER A 32 6.39 11.07 2.66
CA SER A 32 5.37 11.90 3.33
C SER A 32 4.38 11.15 4.24
N HIS A 33 4.28 9.82 4.09
CA HIS A 33 3.33 8.94 4.82
C HIS A 33 1.88 9.47 4.77
N LEU A 34 1.44 9.78 3.55
CA LEU A 34 0.06 10.19 3.27
C LEU A 34 -0.90 9.01 3.40
N SER A 35 -2.20 9.31 3.52
CA SER A 35 -3.24 8.28 3.48
C SER A 35 -3.18 7.51 2.16
N LEU A 36 -3.63 6.25 2.17
CA LEU A 36 -3.55 5.39 0.99
C LEU A 36 -4.29 5.98 -0.23
N ARG A 37 -5.29 6.85 0.01
CA ARG A 37 -6.04 7.58 -1.03
C ARG A 37 -5.33 8.82 -1.57
N LYS A 38 -4.24 9.27 -0.95
CA LYS A 38 -3.56 10.53 -1.28
C LYS A 38 -2.12 10.29 -1.69
N GLY A 39 -1.81 10.54 -2.95
CA GLY A 39 -0.46 10.38 -3.48
C GLY A 39 -0.48 9.68 -4.83
N ASN A 40 0.65 9.11 -5.20
CA ASN A 40 0.89 8.59 -6.54
C ASN A 40 0.98 7.06 -6.60
N ILE A 41 1.05 6.38 -5.46
CA ILE A 41 1.03 4.91 -5.41
C ILE A 41 -0.39 4.43 -5.73
N ASN A 42 -0.51 3.49 -6.66
CA ASN A 42 -1.77 2.94 -7.14
C ASN A 42 -2.13 1.67 -6.37
N PHE A 43 -2.73 1.84 -5.19
CA PHE A 43 -3.10 0.71 -4.34
C PHE A 43 -4.09 -0.27 -4.98
N GLN A 44 -4.95 0.20 -5.90
CA GLN A 44 -5.84 -0.70 -6.64
C GLN A 44 -5.03 -1.72 -7.44
N GLU A 45 -4.03 -1.26 -8.20
CA GLU A 45 -3.16 -2.13 -8.98
C GLU A 45 -2.29 -3.03 -8.10
N ILE A 46 -1.84 -2.53 -6.93
CA ILE A 46 -1.12 -3.35 -5.95
C ILE A 46 -1.99 -4.53 -5.49
N PHE A 47 -3.23 -4.26 -5.08
CA PHE A 47 -4.13 -5.30 -4.57
C PHE A 47 -4.49 -6.31 -5.66
N GLU A 48 -4.76 -5.86 -6.89
CA GLU A 48 -5.03 -6.73 -8.04
C GLU A 48 -3.84 -7.66 -8.35
N ARG A 49 -2.61 -7.17 -8.33
CA ARG A 49 -1.41 -7.97 -8.60
C ARG A 49 -1.07 -8.94 -7.47
N LEU A 50 -1.33 -8.56 -6.21
CA LEU A 50 -1.15 -9.47 -5.07
C LEU A 50 -2.20 -10.59 -5.08
N GLY A 51 -3.42 -10.33 -5.55
CA GLY A 51 -4.51 -11.30 -5.57
C GLY A 51 -4.71 -11.92 -4.19
N ASP A 52 -4.95 -13.24 -4.16
CA ASP A 52 -5.25 -13.96 -2.90
C ASP A 52 -4.12 -13.92 -1.86
N SER A 53 -2.86 -13.66 -2.28
CA SER A 53 -1.72 -13.60 -1.35
C SER A 53 -1.87 -12.50 -0.29
N ILE A 54 -2.64 -11.45 -0.60
CA ILE A 54 -2.84 -10.33 0.33
C ILE A 54 -3.61 -10.76 1.58
N THR A 55 -4.51 -11.75 1.47
CA THR A 55 -5.36 -12.20 2.58
C THR A 55 -4.57 -12.90 3.69
N ASN A 56 -3.40 -13.46 3.35
CA ASN A 56 -2.51 -14.15 4.28
C ASN A 56 -1.31 -13.29 4.71
N THR A 57 -1.25 -12.04 4.24
CA THR A 57 -0.14 -11.13 4.50
C THR A 57 -0.55 -10.10 5.55
N PRO A 58 0.14 -10.00 6.70
CA PRO A 58 -0.11 -8.92 7.64
C PRO A 58 0.08 -7.54 6.99
N LEU A 59 -0.87 -6.64 7.25
CA LEU A 59 -0.88 -5.28 6.72
C LEU A 59 -0.73 -4.28 7.87
N THR A 60 0.25 -3.39 7.76
CA THR A 60 0.48 -2.28 8.71
C THR A 60 0.27 -0.96 7.98
N VAL A 61 -0.66 -0.12 8.44
CA VAL A 61 -0.84 1.23 7.90
C VAL A 61 0.10 2.20 8.61
N GLU A 62 0.96 2.87 7.85
CA GLU A 62 1.86 3.92 8.34
C GLU A 62 1.38 5.27 7.84
N CYS A 63 0.96 6.16 8.75
CA CYS A 63 0.54 7.50 8.37
C CYS A 63 0.78 8.52 9.49
N HIS A 64 0.91 9.80 9.12
CA HIS A 64 1.19 10.88 10.05
C HIS A 64 -0.06 11.58 10.62
N SER A 65 -1.28 11.08 10.38
CA SER A 65 -2.50 11.73 10.89
C SER A 65 -3.66 10.78 11.11
N PHE A 66 -4.46 10.99 12.17
CA PHE A 66 -5.66 10.18 12.44
C PHE A 66 -6.66 10.17 11.28
N LYS A 67 -6.94 11.33 10.68
CA LYS A 67 -7.80 11.39 9.49
C LYS A 67 -7.25 10.56 8.33
N GLY A 68 -5.93 10.58 8.13
CA GLY A 68 -5.28 9.76 7.11
C GLY A 68 -5.37 8.26 7.41
N LEU A 69 -5.29 7.88 8.69
CA LEU A 69 -5.52 6.50 9.13
C LEU A 69 -6.95 6.05 8.83
N GLU A 70 -7.95 6.86 9.19
CA GLU A 70 -9.37 6.58 8.92
C GLU A 70 -9.64 6.38 7.43
N GLU A 71 -9.15 7.29 6.58
CA GLU A 71 -9.27 7.21 5.12
C GLU A 71 -8.64 5.91 4.56
N SER A 72 -7.51 5.51 5.14
CA SER A 72 -6.75 4.32 4.73
C SER A 72 -7.45 3.03 5.13
N VAL A 73 -7.91 2.93 6.38
CA VAL A 73 -8.67 1.78 6.87
C VAL A 73 -9.98 1.63 6.12
N ALA A 74 -10.67 2.74 5.80
CA ALA A 74 -11.87 2.71 4.98
C ALA A 74 -11.60 2.15 3.58
N LEU A 75 -10.49 2.54 2.94
CA LEU A 75 -10.08 1.95 1.65
C LEU A 75 -9.79 0.45 1.76
N LEU A 76 -9.05 0.02 2.78
CA LEU A 76 -8.73 -1.40 2.95
C LEU A 76 -9.99 -2.24 3.16
N ARG A 77 -10.94 -1.75 3.95
CA ARG A 77 -12.26 -2.40 4.09
C ARG A 77 -13.02 -2.42 2.76
N GLU A 78 -13.01 -1.35 1.98
CA GLU A 78 -13.69 -1.34 0.67
C GLU A 78 -13.10 -2.38 -0.30
N LYS A 79 -11.78 -2.58 -0.27
CA LYS A 79 -11.06 -3.38 -1.28
C LYS A 79 -10.78 -4.82 -0.89
N LEU A 80 -10.72 -5.12 0.41
CA LEU A 80 -10.28 -6.41 0.95
C LEU A 80 -11.35 -7.12 1.80
N SER A 81 -12.58 -6.57 1.86
CA SER A 81 -13.71 -7.24 2.52
C SER A 81 -14.44 -8.20 1.60
#